data_AF-A0A183KZE9-F1
#
_entry.id   AF-A0A183KZE9-F1
#
_cell.length_a   1.000
_cell.length_b   1.000
_cell.length_c   1.000
_cell.angle_alpha   90.00
_cell.angle_beta   90.00
_cell.angle_gamma   90.00
#
_symmetry.space_group_name_H-M   'P 1'
#
loop_
_entity.id
_entity.type
_entity.pdbx_description
1 polymer ?
#
loop_
_entity_poly.entity_id
_entity_poly.type
_entity_poly.pdbx_seq_one_letter_code
_entity_poly.pdbx_strand_id
1 'polypeptide(L)'
;LYFRLTYSIIGQCDLTENHSDIISNIDDFLWIKISQVIAQEPSESVVASKNSMDDTFTLGQLQTLLYETYGEVHFDAWSQPLVFFKILCLTQQYEAAIGFLARFEQLRCHAVHIALVLRDLHMLLLPNWLHAPLVVRNDYDPTGFRRLNLARLIMLYTRKFEFTDPEKALMYYYMLSDIPITTEKSPEEDSNATIPSGLYNTSLEHLTAKGQNLFVQCVCELALANKELDLLLGCVGENDIRKPGAIDRFCRSVESRRELIRTVADVFESTGQVVEAIHLYLLASSCGDPKPDVLVSVTLINTVLSSVIVTSDLGS
;
A
#
# COMPACT_ATOMS: atom_id res chain seq x y z
N LEU A 1 -4.52 47.50 11.59
CA LEU A 1 -4.82 46.06 11.42
C LEU A 1 -4.59 45.64 9.98
N TYR A 2 -5.50 45.94 9.03
CA TYR A 2 -5.34 45.54 7.62
C TYR A 2 -4.03 45.99 6.95
N PHE A 3 -3.54 47.19 7.24
CA PHE A 3 -2.25 47.68 6.70
C PHE A 3 -1.04 46.83 7.16
N ARG A 4 -1.07 46.30 8.39
CA ARG A 4 0.00 45.43 8.92
C ARG A 4 -0.03 44.07 8.23
N LEU A 5 -1.22 43.54 7.97
CA LEU A 5 -1.41 42.30 7.24
C LEU A 5 -0.91 42.41 5.79
N THR A 6 -1.27 43.48 5.06
CA THR A 6 -0.76 43.68 3.69
C THR A 6 0.76 43.85 3.67
N TYR A 7 1.33 44.55 4.67
CA TYR A 7 2.78 44.67 4.77
C TYR A 7 3.46 43.33 5.08
N SER A 8 2.86 42.49 5.92
CA SER A 8 3.37 41.15 6.20
C SER A 8 3.32 40.24 4.97
N ILE A 9 2.21 40.27 4.21
CA ILE A 9 2.06 39.46 2.99
C ILE A 9 3.02 39.93 1.88
N ILE A 10 3.07 41.24 1.61
CA ILE A 10 3.86 41.80 0.50
C ILE A 10 5.35 41.84 0.85
N GLY A 11 5.68 42.22 2.08
CA GLY A 11 7.05 42.39 2.56
C GLY A 11 7.66 41.12 3.16
N GLN A 12 6.88 40.03 3.29
CA GLN A 12 7.30 38.76 3.91
C GLN A 12 7.95 38.97 5.29
N CYS A 13 7.47 39.97 6.02
CA CYS A 13 7.96 40.37 7.33
C CYS A 13 7.04 39.81 8.43
N ASP A 14 7.62 39.53 9.60
CA ASP A 14 6.89 39.16 10.83
C ASP A 14 6.07 37.87 10.71
N LEU A 15 6.74 36.77 10.34
CA LEU A 15 6.13 35.45 10.13
C LEU A 15 5.53 34.81 11.40
N THR A 16 5.89 35.34 12.57
CA THR A 16 5.43 34.88 13.88
C THR A 16 4.10 35.50 14.32
N GLU A 17 3.68 36.63 13.71
CA GLU A 17 2.41 37.26 14.02
C GLU A 17 1.25 36.45 13.39
N ASN A 18 0.32 35.99 14.23
CA ASN A 18 -0.83 35.18 13.79
C ASN A 18 -2.05 36.03 13.42
N HIS A 19 -1.95 37.37 13.45
CA HIS A 19 -3.01 38.32 13.07
C HIS A 19 -4.44 37.93 13.55
N SER A 20 -4.57 37.43 14.79
CA SER A 20 -5.82 36.90 15.36
C SER A 20 -6.99 37.89 15.34
N ASP A 21 -6.68 39.18 15.26
CA ASP A 21 -7.68 40.27 15.23
C ASP A 21 -8.40 40.41 13.88
N ILE A 22 -7.85 39.81 12.81
CA ILE A 22 -8.39 39.88 11.44
C ILE A 22 -8.91 38.51 10.97
N ILE A 23 -8.34 37.44 11.50
CA ILE A 23 -8.66 36.07 11.09
C ILE A 23 -10.00 35.65 11.70
N SER A 24 -10.99 35.46 10.84
CA SER A 24 -12.34 35.07 11.26
C SER A 24 -12.59 33.58 11.13
N ASN A 25 -11.95 32.92 10.16
CA ASN A 25 -12.10 31.51 9.86
C ASN A 25 -10.73 30.85 9.57
N ILE A 26 -10.68 29.53 9.65
CA ILE A 26 -9.51 28.71 9.31
C ILE A 26 -9.06 28.91 7.85
N ASP A 27 -9.99 29.21 6.95
CA ASP A 27 -9.70 29.48 5.55
C ASP A 27 -8.91 30.79 5.39
N ASP A 28 -9.23 31.82 6.17
CA ASP A 28 -8.49 33.09 6.18
C ASP A 28 -7.07 32.87 6.71
N PHE A 29 -6.97 32.12 7.82
CA PHE A 29 -5.68 31.75 8.40
C PHE A 29 -4.79 31.04 7.39
N LEU A 30 -5.35 30.04 6.72
CA LEU A 30 -4.61 29.23 5.77
C LEU A 30 -4.22 30.03 4.53
N TRP A 31 -5.12 30.88 4.02
CA TRP A 31 -4.82 31.75 2.88
C TRP A 31 -3.68 32.73 3.19
N ILE A 32 -3.67 33.35 4.37
CA ILE A 32 -2.59 34.25 4.80
C ILE A 32 -1.27 33.49 4.89
N LYS A 33 -1.25 32.35 5.58
CA LYS A 33 -0.03 31.56 5.76
C LYS A 33 0.51 31.00 4.44
N ILE A 34 -0.34 30.54 3.52
CA ILE A 34 0.09 30.13 2.17
C ILE A 34 0.64 31.32 1.38
N SER A 35 0.03 32.50 1.50
CA SER A 35 0.51 33.72 0.81
C SER A 35 1.87 34.20 1.30
N GLN A 36 2.26 33.83 2.53
CA GLN A 36 3.58 34.11 3.10
C GLN A 36 4.64 33.07 2.69
N VAL A 37 4.25 31.94 2.08
CA VAL A 37 5.20 30.89 1.65
C VAL A 37 5.98 31.35 0.42
N ILE A 38 7.30 31.24 0.51
CA ILE A 38 8.22 31.52 -0.60
C ILE A 38 8.57 30.18 -1.26
N ALA A 39 8.26 30.06 -2.55
CA ALA A 39 8.74 28.94 -3.36
C ALA A 39 10.25 29.12 -3.62
N GLN A 40 11.07 28.20 -3.13
CA GLN A 40 12.47 28.14 -3.52
C GLN A 40 12.53 27.61 -4.96
N GLU A 41 13.10 28.39 -5.89
CA GLU A 41 13.42 27.85 -7.22
C GLU A 41 14.52 26.80 -7.10
N PRO A 42 14.46 25.70 -7.88
CA PRO A 42 15.51 24.68 -7.90
C PRO A 42 16.76 25.26 -8.56
N SER A 43 17.61 25.94 -7.79
CA SER A 43 18.88 26.47 -8.29
C SER A 43 19.89 25.33 -8.48
N GLU A 44 20.33 25.09 -9.72
CA GLU A 44 21.43 24.18 -10.09
C GLU A 44 22.81 24.60 -9.55
N SER A 45 22.94 25.73 -8.84
CA SER A 45 24.24 26.25 -8.42
C SER A 45 24.52 26.03 -6.94
N VAL A 46 25.44 25.11 -6.69
CA VAL A 46 26.12 24.88 -5.41
C VAL A 46 27.08 26.03 -5.13
N VAL A 47 26.59 27.24 -4.87
CA VAL A 47 27.40 28.31 -4.29
C VAL A 47 26.61 29.03 -3.21
N ALA A 48 26.92 28.66 -1.98
CA ALA A 48 26.37 29.20 -0.76
C ALA A 48 26.42 30.74 -0.72
N SER A 49 25.26 31.39 -0.81
CA SER A 49 25.01 32.61 -0.03
C SER A 49 24.42 32.17 1.31
N LYS A 50 25.29 31.93 2.29
CA LYS A 50 24.94 31.58 3.67
C LYS A 50 24.32 32.74 4.48
N ASN A 51 23.92 33.82 3.83
CA ASN A 51 23.35 34.98 4.50
C ASN A 51 21.90 35.19 3.98
N SER A 52 20.92 34.90 4.84
CA SER A 52 19.44 35.08 4.72
C SER A 52 18.53 33.83 4.55
N MET A 53 18.99 32.60 4.77
CA MET A 53 18.07 31.44 4.75
C MET A 53 17.13 31.33 5.97
N ASP A 54 17.47 31.92 7.12
CA ASP A 54 16.69 31.78 8.36
C ASP A 54 15.38 32.60 8.39
N ASP A 55 15.22 33.58 7.49
CA ASP A 55 14.02 34.43 7.42
C ASP A 55 13.00 33.98 6.35
N THR A 56 13.27 32.89 5.61
CA THR A 56 12.38 32.43 4.55
C THR A 56 11.36 31.41 5.06
N PHE A 57 10.06 31.74 4.96
CA PHE A 57 8.98 30.82 5.29
C PHE A 57 8.73 29.85 4.13
N THR A 58 9.17 28.61 4.27
CA THR A 58 9.03 27.58 3.22
C THR A 58 7.76 26.76 3.40
N LEU A 59 7.32 26.08 2.33
CA LEU A 59 6.17 25.16 2.42
C LEU A 59 6.41 24.06 3.47
N GLY A 60 7.62 23.51 3.55
CA GLY A 60 7.96 22.48 4.54
C GLY A 60 7.85 22.95 5.99
N GLN A 61 8.19 24.21 6.26
CA GLN A 61 7.98 24.85 7.57
C GLN A 61 6.48 25.05 7.88
N LEU A 62 5.69 25.50 6.90
CA LEU A 62 4.23 25.59 7.06
C LEU A 62 3.60 24.22 7.35
N GLN A 63 4.02 23.19 6.62
CA GLN A 63 3.55 21.82 6.82
C GLN A 63 3.87 21.31 8.24
N THR A 64 5.10 21.55 8.70
CA THR A 64 5.56 21.21 10.04
C THR A 64 4.78 21.98 11.12
N LEU A 65 4.53 23.28 10.92
CA LEU A 65 3.73 24.10 11.83
C LEU A 65 2.31 23.53 12.00
N LEU A 66 1.65 23.20 10.89
CA LEU A 66 0.26 22.71 10.92
C LEU A 66 0.15 21.29 11.49
N TYR A 67 1.07 20.39 11.12
CA TYR A 67 0.98 18.98 11.50
C TYR A 67 1.63 18.67 12.85
N GLU A 68 2.78 19.25 13.17
CA GLU A 68 3.54 18.93 14.40
C GLU A 68 3.33 19.96 15.50
N THR A 69 3.35 21.26 15.19
CA THR A 69 3.27 22.31 16.22
C THR A 69 1.84 22.55 16.70
N TYR A 70 0.89 22.73 15.78
CA TYR A 70 -0.54 22.84 16.12
C TYR A 70 -1.15 21.45 16.30
N GLY A 71 -0.96 20.59 15.30
CA GLY A 71 -1.40 19.20 15.33
C GLY A 71 -2.91 19.02 15.49
N GLU A 72 -3.32 17.78 15.72
CA GLU A 72 -4.73 17.37 15.73
C GLU A 72 -5.55 18.01 16.86
N VAL A 73 -4.91 18.31 18.01
CA VAL A 73 -5.57 18.86 19.20
C VAL A 73 -5.99 20.32 18.97
N HIS A 74 -5.11 21.12 18.38
CA HIS A 74 -5.39 22.53 18.10
C HIS A 74 -6.59 22.70 17.15
N PHE A 75 -6.75 21.80 16.20
CA PHE A 75 -7.82 21.86 15.20
C PHE A 75 -9.07 21.05 15.57
N ASP A 76 -9.14 20.49 16.78
CA ASP A 76 -10.23 19.58 17.20
C ASP A 76 -10.52 18.53 16.11
N ALA A 77 -9.46 17.93 15.57
CA ALA A 77 -9.52 17.17 14.33
C ALA A 77 -10.44 15.95 14.43
N TRP A 78 -10.59 15.39 15.63
CA TRP A 78 -11.47 14.24 15.88
C TRP A 78 -12.95 14.59 15.78
N SER A 79 -13.34 15.79 16.19
CA SER A 79 -14.72 16.28 16.07
C SER A 79 -15.02 16.79 14.66
N GLN A 80 -14.01 17.34 13.97
CA GLN A 80 -14.15 17.92 12.63
C GLN A 80 -13.11 17.35 11.64
N PRO A 81 -13.18 16.05 11.30
CA PRO A 81 -12.15 15.39 10.50
C PRO A 81 -11.99 15.95 9.08
N LEU A 82 -13.08 16.42 8.47
CA LEU A 82 -13.05 17.01 7.13
C LEU A 82 -12.35 18.36 7.09
N VAL A 83 -12.42 19.15 8.18
CA VAL A 83 -11.74 20.45 8.27
C VAL A 83 -10.24 20.22 8.35
N PHE A 84 -9.80 19.32 9.23
CA PHE A 84 -8.37 18.99 9.33
C PHE A 84 -7.84 18.33 8.05
N PHE A 85 -8.60 17.43 7.43
CA PHE A 85 -8.28 16.88 6.12
C PHE A 85 -8.11 17.98 5.05
N LYS A 86 -9.02 18.95 5.00
CA LYS A 86 -8.94 20.11 4.09
C LYS A 86 -7.65 20.90 4.29
N ILE A 87 -7.27 21.19 5.53
CA ILE A 87 -6.03 21.92 5.85
C ILE A 87 -4.80 21.17 5.31
N LEU A 88 -4.74 19.86 5.55
CA LEU A 88 -3.62 19.03 5.09
C LEU A 88 -3.58 18.93 3.55
N CYS A 89 -4.72 18.75 2.89
CA CYS A 89 -4.78 18.71 1.43
C CYS A 89 -4.37 20.02 0.77
N LEU A 90 -4.85 21.16 1.30
CA LEU A 90 -4.51 22.48 0.76
C LEU A 90 -3.03 22.86 0.98
N THR A 91 -2.38 22.25 1.97
CA THR A 91 -0.93 22.38 2.20
C THR A 91 -0.10 21.27 1.57
N GLN A 92 -0.70 20.48 0.66
CA GLN A 92 -0.04 19.40 -0.09
C GLN A 92 0.53 18.27 0.79
N GLN A 93 -0.02 18.05 1.98
CA GLN A 93 0.35 16.95 2.87
C GLN A 93 -0.56 15.74 2.65
N TYR A 94 -0.58 15.21 1.43
CA TYR A 94 -1.57 14.20 1.02
C TYR A 94 -1.46 12.89 1.82
N GLU A 95 -0.25 12.43 2.10
CA GLU A 95 0.03 11.19 2.82
C GLU A 95 -0.49 11.25 4.26
N ALA A 96 -0.23 12.37 4.93
CA ALA A 96 -0.76 12.66 6.26
C ALA A 96 -2.29 12.78 6.24
N ALA A 97 -2.84 13.51 5.26
CA ALA A 97 -4.28 13.72 5.13
C ALA A 97 -5.03 12.40 4.97
N ILE A 98 -4.57 11.54 4.07
CA ILE A 98 -5.15 10.22 3.84
C ILE A 98 -4.95 9.33 5.06
N GLY A 99 -3.76 9.32 5.65
CA GLY A 99 -3.47 8.52 6.84
C GLY A 99 -4.32 8.89 8.04
N PHE A 100 -4.65 10.17 8.20
CA PHE A 100 -5.60 10.66 9.20
C PHE A 100 -7.04 10.23 8.86
N LEU A 101 -7.50 10.50 7.63
CA LEU A 101 -8.87 10.18 7.19
C LEU A 101 -9.18 8.68 7.28
N ALA A 102 -8.20 7.82 7.00
CA ALA A 102 -8.33 6.36 7.06
C ALA A 102 -8.60 5.81 8.47
N ARG A 103 -8.31 6.59 9.53
CA ARG A 103 -8.59 6.20 10.92
C ARG A 103 -10.10 6.10 11.17
N PHE A 104 -10.89 6.97 10.54
CA PHE A 104 -12.34 6.99 10.67
C PHE A 104 -12.98 5.92 9.78
N GLU A 105 -13.70 4.99 10.39
CA GLU A 105 -14.28 3.85 9.68
C GLU A 105 -15.24 4.27 8.56
N GLN A 106 -16.08 5.27 8.79
CA GLN A 106 -17.05 5.79 7.83
C GLN A 106 -16.38 6.52 6.65
N LEU A 107 -15.18 7.07 6.86
CA LEU A 107 -14.46 7.86 5.85
C LEU A 107 -13.34 7.06 5.17
N ARG A 108 -13.05 5.84 5.65
CA ARG A 108 -11.95 5.01 5.13
C ARG A 108 -12.10 4.67 3.66
N CYS A 109 -13.32 4.44 3.18
CA CYS A 109 -13.55 4.22 1.74
C CYS A 109 -13.12 5.46 0.93
N HIS A 110 -13.46 6.67 1.38
CA HIS A 110 -13.03 7.91 0.73
C HIS A 110 -11.51 8.05 0.75
N ALA A 111 -10.86 7.75 1.89
CA ALA A 111 -9.41 7.78 2.01
C ALA A 111 -8.73 6.84 1.00
N VAL A 112 -9.23 5.60 0.83
CA VAL A 112 -8.68 4.65 -0.14
C VAL A 112 -8.86 5.13 -1.58
N HIS A 113 -10.06 5.59 -1.95
CA HIS A 113 -10.29 6.05 -3.34
C HIS A 113 -9.52 7.33 -3.67
N ILE A 114 -9.42 8.27 -2.74
CA ILE A 114 -8.59 9.47 -2.92
C ILE A 114 -7.12 9.08 -3.06
N ALA A 115 -6.63 8.12 -2.25
CA ALA A 115 -5.27 7.63 -2.37
C ALA A 115 -4.99 7.00 -3.74
N LEU A 116 -5.93 6.21 -4.26
CA LEU A 116 -5.81 5.64 -5.61
C LEU A 116 -5.73 6.73 -6.67
N VAL A 117 -6.60 7.74 -6.62
CA VAL A 117 -6.58 8.87 -7.56
C VAL A 117 -5.27 9.65 -7.49
N LEU A 118 -4.78 9.96 -6.28
CA LEU A 118 -3.52 10.71 -6.13
C LEU A 118 -2.31 9.88 -6.57
N ARG A 119 -2.37 8.55 -6.44
CA ARG A 119 -1.34 7.66 -6.99
C ARG A 119 -1.33 7.71 -8.52
N ASP A 120 -2.51 7.65 -9.15
CA ASP A 120 -2.63 7.73 -10.61
C ASP A 120 -2.13 9.09 -11.15
N LEU A 121 -2.24 10.14 -10.34
CA LEU A 121 -1.68 11.47 -10.64
C LEU A 121 -0.19 11.61 -10.29
N HIS A 122 0.47 10.55 -9.79
CA HIS A 122 1.86 10.56 -9.32
C HIS A 122 2.15 11.60 -8.21
N MET A 123 1.16 11.90 -7.38
CA MET A 123 1.24 12.89 -6.30
C MET A 123 1.47 12.27 -4.91
N LEU A 124 1.58 10.94 -4.82
CA LEU A 124 1.83 10.23 -3.56
C LEU A 124 3.25 9.68 -3.49
N LEU A 125 3.88 9.90 -2.34
CA LEU A 125 5.16 9.30 -1.99
C LEU A 125 4.92 7.97 -1.28
N LEU A 126 5.52 6.91 -1.82
CA LEU A 126 5.45 5.56 -1.26
C LEU A 126 6.73 5.22 -0.47
N PRO A 127 6.63 4.47 0.64
CA PRO A 127 7.80 3.95 1.34
C PRO A 127 8.53 2.91 0.49
N ASN A 128 9.81 2.70 0.76
CA ASN A 128 10.63 1.73 0.05
C ASN A 128 10.38 0.28 0.51
N TRP A 129 9.72 0.07 1.65
CA TRP A 129 9.45 -1.25 2.23
C TRP A 129 7.97 -1.43 2.64
N LEU A 130 7.46 -2.65 2.50
CA LEU A 130 6.05 -2.98 2.73
C LEU A 130 5.65 -3.03 4.21
N HIS A 131 6.60 -3.32 5.11
CA HIS A 131 6.35 -3.43 6.56
C HIS A 131 6.25 -2.06 7.27
N ALA A 132 6.38 -0.97 6.52
CA ALA A 132 6.23 0.39 7.02
C ALA A 132 4.88 0.61 7.71
N PRO A 133 4.81 1.47 8.75
CA PRO A 133 3.53 1.97 9.26
C PRO A 133 2.72 2.68 8.16
N LEU A 134 1.44 2.95 8.43
CA LEU A 134 0.55 3.56 7.43
C LEU A 134 1.09 4.88 6.87
N VAL A 135 1.67 5.72 7.75
CA VAL A 135 2.36 6.96 7.38
C VAL A 135 3.74 6.94 8.02
N VAL A 136 4.77 7.25 7.23
CA VAL A 136 6.18 7.24 7.66
C VAL A 136 6.83 8.57 7.32
N ARG A 137 7.75 9.02 8.19
CA ARG A 137 8.71 10.07 7.88
C ARG A 137 10.05 9.41 7.62
N ASN A 138 10.66 9.71 6.47
CA ASN A 138 12.02 9.29 6.16
C ASN A 138 12.97 10.44 6.50
N ASP A 139 14.07 10.16 7.18
CA ASP A 139 15.02 11.19 7.63
C ASP A 139 15.78 11.84 6.47
N TYR A 140 15.85 11.17 5.31
CA TYR A 140 16.43 11.72 4.09
C TYR A 140 15.47 12.63 3.30
N ASP A 141 14.17 12.64 3.63
CA ASP A 141 13.20 13.48 2.93
C ASP A 141 13.23 14.93 3.48
N PRO A 142 12.91 15.95 2.67
CA PRO A 142 12.81 17.33 3.13
C PRO A 142 11.80 17.51 4.28
N THR A 143 11.94 18.59 5.04
CA THR A 143 11.01 18.91 6.14
C THR A 143 9.56 18.98 5.65
N GLY A 144 8.63 18.36 6.39
CA GLY A 144 7.21 18.29 6.04
C GLY A 144 6.82 17.08 5.19
N PHE A 145 7.78 16.38 4.57
CA PHE A 145 7.49 15.21 3.73
C PHE A 145 7.15 13.98 4.58
N ARG A 146 6.14 13.25 4.10
CA ARG A 146 5.70 11.98 4.66
C ARG A 146 5.38 11.03 3.50
N ARG A 147 5.47 9.73 3.77
CA ARG A 147 5.19 8.67 2.81
C ARG A 147 4.01 7.82 3.27
N LEU A 148 3.12 7.47 2.37
CA LEU A 148 1.93 6.66 2.64
C LEU A 148 2.17 5.21 2.20
N ASN A 149 2.02 4.26 3.12
CA ASN A 149 2.01 2.84 2.77
C ASN A 149 0.66 2.47 2.13
N LEU A 150 0.55 2.68 0.81
CA LEU A 150 -0.66 2.41 0.03
C LEU A 150 -1.06 0.92 0.09
N ALA A 151 -0.09 0.01 0.04
CA ALA A 151 -0.32 -1.42 0.17
C ALA A 151 -1.06 -1.75 1.47
N ARG A 152 -0.52 -1.26 2.60
CA ARG A 152 -1.14 -1.46 3.91
C ARG A 152 -2.54 -0.83 3.98
N LEU A 153 -2.74 0.36 3.43
CA LEU A 153 -4.04 1.01 3.40
C LEU A 153 -5.09 0.15 2.68
N ILE A 154 -4.74 -0.36 1.50
CA ILE A 154 -5.63 -1.20 0.69
C ILE A 154 -5.91 -2.53 1.39
N MET A 155 -4.88 -3.23 1.87
CA MET A 155 -5.04 -4.52 2.57
C MET A 155 -5.91 -4.39 3.84
N LEU A 156 -5.74 -3.32 4.62
CA LEU A 156 -6.59 -3.07 5.79
C LEU A 156 -8.04 -2.76 5.41
N TYR A 157 -8.27 -2.16 4.24
CA TYR A 157 -9.60 -1.86 3.75
C TYR A 157 -10.30 -3.11 3.19
N THR A 158 -9.62 -3.93 2.40
CA THR A 158 -10.16 -5.14 1.76
C THR A 158 -10.47 -6.25 2.77
N ARG A 159 -9.74 -6.35 3.88
CA ARG A 159 -10.00 -7.32 4.98
C ARG A 159 -11.45 -7.39 5.45
N LYS A 160 -12.21 -6.31 5.30
CA LYS A 160 -13.63 -6.26 5.69
C LYS A 160 -14.56 -7.08 4.80
N PHE A 161 -14.19 -7.27 3.53
CA PHE A 161 -15.05 -7.86 2.52
C PHE A 161 -14.35 -8.89 1.65
N GLU A 162 -13.07 -9.20 1.87
CA GLU A 162 -12.32 -10.13 1.03
C GLU A 162 -12.91 -11.55 1.01
N PHE A 163 -13.59 -11.96 2.08
CA PHE A 163 -14.31 -13.25 2.15
C PHE A 163 -15.73 -13.17 1.60
N THR A 164 -16.40 -12.03 1.74
CA THR A 164 -17.78 -11.85 1.24
C THR A 164 -17.82 -11.56 -0.25
N ASP A 165 -16.77 -10.91 -0.76
CA ASP A 165 -16.67 -10.39 -2.11
C ASP A 165 -15.21 -10.40 -2.60
N PRO A 166 -14.68 -11.59 -2.92
CA PRO A 166 -13.30 -11.75 -3.36
C PRO A 166 -13.04 -11.04 -4.71
N GLU A 167 -14.05 -10.92 -5.56
CA GLU A 167 -13.94 -10.22 -6.85
C GLU A 167 -13.64 -8.72 -6.67
N LYS A 168 -14.33 -8.06 -5.73
CA LYS A 168 -14.04 -6.66 -5.40
C LYS A 168 -12.66 -6.51 -4.76
N ALA A 169 -12.26 -7.43 -3.89
CA ALA A 169 -10.93 -7.39 -3.27
C ALA A 169 -9.81 -7.50 -4.31
N LEU A 170 -9.96 -8.41 -5.28
CA LEU A 170 -9.03 -8.55 -6.40
C LEU A 170 -8.85 -7.26 -7.20
N MET A 171 -9.92 -6.49 -7.42
CA MET A 171 -9.82 -5.20 -8.11
C MET A 171 -8.90 -4.22 -7.38
N TYR A 172 -8.97 -4.17 -6.05
CA TYR A 172 -8.08 -3.33 -5.25
C TYR A 172 -6.65 -3.86 -5.25
N TYR A 173 -6.47 -5.18 -5.16
CA TYR A 173 -5.14 -5.80 -5.23
C TYR A 173 -4.48 -5.59 -6.58
N TYR A 174 -5.24 -5.61 -7.69
CA TYR A 174 -4.70 -5.35 -9.02
C TYR A 174 -4.09 -3.96 -9.13
N MET A 175 -4.68 -2.95 -8.48
CA MET A 175 -4.08 -1.61 -8.46
C MET A 175 -2.67 -1.64 -7.84
N LEU A 176 -2.33 -2.59 -6.98
CA LEU A 176 -0.99 -2.72 -6.38
C LEU A 176 0.03 -3.43 -7.28
N SER A 177 -0.31 -3.80 -8.53
CA SER A 177 0.55 -4.57 -9.42
C SER A 177 1.92 -3.94 -9.69
N ASP A 178 1.98 -2.61 -9.71
CA ASP A 178 3.17 -1.85 -10.09
C ASP A 178 4.10 -1.56 -8.93
N ILE A 179 3.72 -1.94 -7.70
CA ILE A 179 4.56 -1.74 -6.52
C ILE A 179 5.57 -2.90 -6.45
N PRO A 180 6.87 -2.63 -6.61
CA PRO A 180 7.88 -3.68 -6.47
C PRO A 180 7.93 -4.14 -5.00
N ILE A 181 8.09 -5.44 -4.81
CA ILE A 181 8.41 -5.99 -3.48
C ILE A 181 9.90 -5.76 -3.26
N THR A 182 10.27 -4.58 -2.77
CA THR A 182 11.67 -4.33 -2.43
C THR A 182 11.98 -4.95 -1.07
N THR A 183 12.64 -6.11 -1.07
CA THR A 183 13.32 -6.63 0.11
C THR A 183 14.67 -5.94 0.24
N GLU A 184 14.68 -4.67 0.68
CA GLU A 184 15.94 -4.12 1.20
C GLU A 184 16.21 -4.82 2.53
N LYS A 185 17.17 -5.74 2.52
CA LYS A 185 17.97 -5.98 3.72
C LYS A 185 18.62 -4.64 4.05
N SER A 186 18.17 -3.98 5.11
CA SER A 186 18.98 -2.92 5.71
C SER A 186 20.37 -3.51 6.03
N PRO A 187 21.48 -2.80 5.77
CA PRO A 187 22.81 -3.28 6.12
C PRO A 187 23.10 -3.36 7.63
N GLU A 188 22.15 -3.03 8.51
CA GLU A 188 22.43 -2.81 9.93
C GLU A 188 21.28 -3.23 10.86
N GLU A 189 21.04 -4.52 11.06
CA GLU A 189 20.33 -5.01 12.27
C GLU A 189 20.91 -6.34 12.77
N ASP A 190 22.19 -6.33 13.14
CA ASP A 190 22.67 -7.19 14.23
C ASP A 190 22.32 -6.51 15.55
N SER A 191 21.11 -6.72 16.06
CA SER A 191 20.86 -6.77 17.51
C SER A 191 19.41 -7.16 17.82
N ASN A 192 19.28 -8.38 18.34
CA ASN A 192 18.17 -8.93 19.12
C ASN A 192 17.14 -7.91 19.66
N ALA A 193 15.94 -7.91 19.07
CA ALA A 193 14.71 -7.59 19.79
C ALA A 193 13.55 -8.41 19.21
N THR A 194 13.22 -9.50 19.89
CA THR A 194 11.98 -10.25 19.70
C THR A 194 10.79 -9.34 20.00
N ILE A 195 10.13 -8.85 18.96
CA ILE A 195 8.77 -8.30 19.05
C ILE A 195 7.86 -9.20 18.20
N PRO A 196 6.75 -9.72 18.75
CA PRO A 196 5.87 -10.60 18.00
C PRO A 196 5.09 -9.78 16.96
N SER A 197 5.62 -9.82 15.75
CA SER A 197 5.05 -9.76 14.40
C SER A 197 3.53 -9.97 14.20
N GLY A 198 2.66 -9.26 14.91
CA GLY A 198 1.21 -9.56 14.97
C GLY A 198 0.38 -9.29 13.70
N LEU A 199 0.96 -9.11 12.51
CA LEU A 199 0.18 -8.93 11.26
C LEU A 199 0.75 -9.65 10.03
N TYR A 200 1.89 -10.32 10.14
CA TYR A 200 2.50 -11.11 9.07
C TYR A 200 2.70 -12.54 9.57
N ASN A 201 2.03 -13.47 8.91
CA ASN A 201 2.27 -14.90 9.06
C ASN A 201 3.67 -15.23 8.50
N THR A 202 4.36 -16.14 9.18
CA THR A 202 5.68 -16.72 8.80
C THR A 202 5.74 -17.27 7.37
N SER A 203 4.60 -17.40 6.70
CA SER A 203 4.46 -17.79 5.30
C SER A 203 5.01 -16.75 4.30
N LEU A 204 5.16 -15.48 4.68
CA LEU A 204 5.60 -14.40 3.77
C LEU A 204 7.07 -14.49 3.33
N GLU A 205 7.95 -15.08 4.15
CA GLU A 205 9.39 -15.11 3.84
C GLU A 205 9.75 -16.07 2.69
N HIS A 206 8.90 -17.09 2.43
CA HIS A 206 9.12 -18.03 1.32
C HIS A 206 8.63 -17.49 -0.04
N LEU A 207 7.64 -16.59 -0.05
CA LEU A 207 7.07 -15.99 -1.26
C LEU A 207 8.01 -14.97 -1.92
N THR A 208 8.86 -14.31 -1.14
CA THR A 208 9.73 -13.21 -1.59
C THR A 208 10.93 -13.64 -2.46
N ALA A 209 11.21 -14.95 -2.57
CA ALA A 209 12.37 -15.46 -3.31
C ALA A 209 12.20 -15.48 -4.85
N LYS A 210 10.97 -15.32 -5.37
CA LYS A 210 10.65 -15.44 -6.81
C LYS A 210 10.40 -14.12 -7.55
N GLY A 211 10.75 -12.96 -6.99
CA GLY A 211 10.60 -11.67 -7.70
C GLY A 211 9.15 -11.37 -8.10
N GLN A 212 8.21 -11.71 -7.23
CA GLN A 212 6.77 -11.58 -7.50
C GLN A 212 6.30 -10.16 -7.25
N ASN A 213 5.26 -9.72 -7.98
CA ASN A 213 4.61 -8.44 -7.72
C ASN A 213 3.64 -8.57 -6.54
N LEU A 214 3.40 -7.47 -5.83
CA LEU A 214 2.54 -7.45 -4.64
C LEU A 214 1.11 -7.97 -4.92
N PHE A 215 0.61 -7.75 -6.13
CA PHE A 215 -0.66 -8.33 -6.59
C PHE A 215 -0.69 -9.85 -6.45
N VAL A 216 0.35 -10.56 -6.92
CA VAL A 216 0.40 -12.04 -6.89
C VAL A 216 0.40 -12.54 -5.45
N GLN A 217 1.13 -11.85 -4.57
CA GLN A 217 1.15 -12.18 -3.15
C GLN A 217 -0.23 -12.02 -2.50
N CYS A 218 -0.91 -10.90 -2.73
CA CYS A 218 -2.27 -10.69 -2.21
C CYS A 218 -3.26 -11.74 -2.75
N VAL A 219 -3.11 -12.18 -4.01
CA VAL A 219 -3.93 -13.26 -4.57
C VAL A 219 -3.65 -14.60 -3.88
N CYS A 220 -2.39 -14.91 -3.58
CA CYS A 220 -2.02 -16.13 -2.84
C CYS A 220 -2.61 -16.14 -1.44
N GLU A 221 -2.51 -15.02 -0.71
CA GLU A 221 -3.10 -14.86 0.62
C GLU A 221 -4.63 -14.99 0.57
N LEU A 222 -5.28 -14.35 -0.41
CA LEU A 222 -6.72 -14.46 -0.61
C LEU A 222 -7.14 -15.90 -0.94
N ALA A 223 -6.39 -16.60 -1.78
CA ALA A 223 -6.64 -17.98 -2.14
C ALA A 223 -6.47 -18.92 -0.95
N LEU A 224 -5.42 -18.75 -0.12
CA LEU A 224 -5.22 -19.55 1.09
C LEU A 224 -6.32 -19.33 2.13
N ALA A 225 -6.83 -18.10 2.21
CA ALA A 225 -7.85 -17.76 3.18
C ALA A 225 -9.27 -18.17 2.71
N ASN A 226 -9.50 -18.24 1.39
CA ASN A 226 -10.80 -18.53 0.80
C ASN A 226 -10.91 -20.00 0.34
N LYS A 227 -12.04 -20.64 0.64
CA LYS A 227 -12.29 -22.03 0.24
C LYS A 227 -12.85 -22.15 -1.18
N GLU A 228 -13.29 -21.06 -1.78
CA GLU A 228 -13.92 -21.03 -3.11
C GLU A 228 -12.90 -20.70 -4.22
N LEU A 229 -11.90 -21.57 -4.39
CA LEU A 229 -10.83 -21.40 -5.38
C LEU A 229 -11.35 -21.37 -6.82
N ASP A 230 -12.43 -22.10 -7.11
CA ASP A 230 -13.02 -22.18 -8.45
C ASP A 230 -13.55 -20.83 -8.94
N LEU A 231 -14.13 -20.01 -8.05
CA LEU A 231 -14.62 -18.68 -8.41
C LEU A 231 -13.46 -17.70 -8.61
N LEU A 232 -12.41 -17.84 -7.79
CA LEU A 232 -11.25 -16.96 -7.83
C LEU A 232 -10.38 -17.24 -9.07
N LEU A 233 -9.97 -18.49 -9.24
CA LEU A 233 -8.96 -18.95 -10.20
C LEU A 233 -9.58 -19.62 -11.43
N GLY A 234 -10.86 -19.96 -11.41
CA GLY A 234 -11.52 -20.74 -12.47
C GLY A 234 -11.43 -22.24 -12.22
N CYS A 235 -12.18 -23.02 -13.00
CA CYS A 235 -12.20 -24.47 -12.90
C CYS A 235 -12.10 -25.12 -14.29
N VAL A 236 -11.60 -26.36 -14.33
CA VAL A 236 -11.58 -27.16 -15.57
C VAL A 236 -12.84 -28.03 -15.59
N GLY A 237 -13.67 -27.89 -16.63
CA GLY A 237 -14.86 -28.72 -16.81
C GLY A 237 -14.52 -30.10 -17.40
N GLU A 238 -15.53 -30.97 -17.53
CA GLU A 238 -15.39 -32.34 -18.06
C GLU A 238 -14.82 -32.41 -19.49
N ASN A 239 -14.94 -31.33 -20.26
CA ASN A 239 -14.42 -31.24 -21.63
C ASN A 239 -12.96 -30.78 -21.71
N ASP A 240 -12.24 -30.70 -20.58
CA ASP A 240 -10.91 -30.09 -20.45
C ASP A 240 -10.86 -28.59 -20.82
N ILE A 241 -12.05 -27.97 -20.92
CA ILE A 241 -12.21 -26.55 -21.20
C ILE A 241 -12.29 -25.81 -19.87
N ARG A 242 -11.36 -24.89 -19.66
CA ARG A 242 -11.33 -24.02 -18.48
C ARG A 242 -12.46 -22.99 -18.52
N LYS A 243 -13.22 -22.92 -17.43
CA LYS A 243 -14.11 -21.80 -17.11
C LYS A 243 -13.30 -20.69 -16.45
N PRO A 244 -13.42 -19.43 -16.90
CA PRO A 244 -12.68 -18.31 -16.33
C PRO A 244 -13.14 -18.02 -14.90
N GLY A 245 -12.18 -17.64 -14.06
CA GLY A 245 -12.43 -17.11 -12.72
C GLY A 245 -12.27 -15.60 -12.67
N ALA A 246 -12.36 -15.03 -11.47
CA ALA A 246 -12.21 -13.60 -11.25
C ALA A 246 -10.82 -13.05 -11.67
N ILE A 247 -9.75 -13.85 -11.54
CA ILE A 247 -8.40 -13.44 -11.94
C ILE A 247 -8.25 -13.18 -13.45
N ASP A 248 -9.08 -13.80 -14.29
CA ASP A 248 -8.97 -13.70 -15.74
C ASP A 248 -9.13 -12.27 -16.24
N ARG A 249 -9.88 -11.44 -15.51
CA ARG A 249 -10.08 -10.02 -15.82
C ARG A 249 -8.78 -9.21 -15.72
N PHE A 250 -7.82 -9.68 -14.93
CA PHE A 250 -6.59 -8.97 -14.60
C PHE A 250 -5.36 -9.49 -15.36
N CYS A 251 -5.44 -10.71 -15.89
CA CYS A 251 -4.38 -11.31 -16.69
C CYS A 251 -4.55 -10.99 -18.18
N ARG A 252 -3.66 -10.16 -18.74
CA ARG A 252 -3.69 -9.78 -20.17
C ARG A 252 -3.21 -10.91 -21.10
N SER A 253 -2.29 -11.75 -20.64
CA SER A 253 -1.75 -12.87 -21.40
C SER A 253 -2.06 -14.21 -20.77
N VAL A 254 -2.00 -15.25 -21.61
CA VAL A 254 -2.24 -16.64 -21.23
C VAL A 254 -1.09 -17.13 -20.33
N GLU A 255 0.13 -16.69 -20.59
CA GLU A 255 1.34 -17.00 -19.83
C GLU A 255 1.34 -16.36 -18.43
N SER A 256 0.91 -15.08 -18.33
CA SER A 256 0.83 -14.39 -17.03
C SER A 256 -0.20 -15.05 -16.11
N ARG A 257 -1.31 -15.51 -16.68
CA ARG A 257 -2.35 -16.24 -15.96
C ARG A 257 -1.83 -17.57 -15.44
N ARG A 258 -1.14 -18.32 -16.30
CA ARG A 258 -0.51 -19.58 -15.94
C ARG A 258 0.50 -19.40 -14.82
N GLU A 259 1.40 -18.42 -14.92
CA GLU A 259 2.42 -18.16 -13.90
C GLU A 259 1.79 -17.80 -12.55
N LEU A 260 0.71 -17.02 -12.55
CA LEU A 260 -0.04 -16.69 -11.34
C LEU A 260 -0.69 -17.94 -10.73
N ILE A 261 -1.40 -18.76 -11.51
CA ILE A 261 -2.03 -19.99 -11.00
C ILE A 261 -0.96 -20.96 -10.47
N ARG A 262 0.15 -21.09 -11.19
CA ARG A 262 1.30 -21.92 -10.79
C ARG A 262 1.92 -21.42 -9.48
N THR A 263 2.05 -20.11 -9.32
CA THR A 263 2.51 -19.51 -8.07
C THR A 263 1.58 -19.84 -6.91
N VAL A 264 0.25 -19.74 -7.10
CA VAL A 264 -0.70 -20.13 -6.06
C VAL A 264 -0.58 -21.63 -5.76
N ALA A 265 -0.41 -22.48 -6.76
CA ALA A 265 -0.20 -23.92 -6.58
C ALA A 265 1.06 -24.22 -5.73
N ASP A 266 2.20 -23.56 -6.03
CA ASP A 266 3.44 -23.69 -5.25
C ASP A 266 3.22 -23.32 -3.76
N VAL A 267 2.38 -22.32 -3.51
CA VAL A 267 2.02 -21.88 -2.14
C VAL A 267 1.14 -22.90 -1.43
N PHE A 268 0.18 -23.51 -2.13
CA PHE A 268 -0.63 -24.60 -1.57
C PHE A 268 0.20 -25.85 -1.29
N GLU A 269 1.15 -26.19 -2.17
CA GLU A 269 2.09 -27.30 -1.95
C GLU A 269 2.95 -27.06 -0.71
N SER A 270 3.57 -25.88 -0.59
CA SER A 270 4.42 -25.53 0.55
C SER A 270 3.67 -25.40 1.88
N THR A 271 2.37 -25.12 1.84
CA THR A 271 1.50 -25.12 3.04
C THR A 271 0.96 -26.51 3.39
N GLY A 272 1.26 -27.55 2.59
CA GLY A 272 0.85 -28.93 2.82
C GLY A 272 -0.54 -29.29 2.29
N GLN A 273 -1.21 -28.38 1.59
CA GLN A 273 -2.51 -28.61 0.94
C GLN A 273 -2.30 -29.23 -0.45
N VAL A 274 -1.83 -30.48 -0.47
CA VAL A 274 -1.36 -31.16 -1.67
C VAL A 274 -2.48 -31.43 -2.69
N VAL A 275 -3.69 -31.72 -2.23
CA VAL A 275 -4.83 -32.04 -3.11
C VAL A 275 -5.23 -30.82 -3.93
N GLU A 276 -5.41 -29.68 -3.25
CA GLU A 276 -5.69 -28.39 -3.86
C GLU A 276 -4.53 -27.97 -4.79
N ALA A 277 -3.28 -28.16 -4.37
CA ALA A 277 -2.12 -27.88 -5.22
C ALA A 277 -2.15 -28.68 -6.54
N ILE A 278 -2.49 -29.98 -6.50
CA ILE A 278 -2.63 -30.80 -7.71
C ILE A 278 -3.73 -30.24 -8.63
N HIS A 279 -4.89 -29.88 -8.09
CA HIS A 279 -5.97 -29.26 -8.88
C HIS A 279 -5.52 -27.95 -9.54
N LEU A 280 -4.75 -27.13 -8.84
CA LEU A 280 -4.23 -25.87 -9.36
C LEU A 280 -3.14 -26.06 -10.42
N TYR A 281 -2.26 -27.05 -10.28
CA TYR A 281 -1.29 -27.38 -11.33
C TYR A 281 -1.96 -27.92 -12.59
N LEU A 282 -3.01 -28.74 -12.45
CA LEU A 282 -3.83 -29.17 -13.58
C LEU A 282 -4.55 -27.98 -14.24
N LEU A 283 -5.08 -27.05 -13.44
CA LEU A 283 -5.68 -25.82 -13.94
C LEU A 283 -4.65 -24.97 -14.71
N ALA A 284 -3.42 -24.83 -14.21
CA ALA A 284 -2.34 -24.13 -14.91
C ALA A 284 -1.99 -24.78 -16.26
N SER A 285 -2.03 -26.10 -16.33
CA SER A 285 -1.73 -26.84 -17.58
C SER A 285 -2.74 -26.56 -18.70
N SER A 286 -4.00 -26.26 -18.36
CA SER A 286 -5.03 -25.87 -19.33
C SER A 286 -4.81 -24.48 -19.96
N CYS A 287 -3.90 -23.68 -19.38
CA CYS A 287 -3.63 -22.30 -19.77
C CYS A 287 -2.32 -22.15 -20.56
N GLY A 288 -1.72 -23.19 -21.16
CA GLY A 288 -0.48 -23.03 -21.92
C GLY A 288 0.17 -24.36 -22.35
N ASP A 289 1.51 -24.41 -22.42
CA ASP A 289 2.23 -25.68 -22.63
C ASP A 289 2.01 -26.62 -21.43
N PRO A 290 1.25 -27.72 -21.57
CA PRO A 290 0.82 -28.52 -20.42
C PRO A 290 1.98 -29.31 -19.79
N LYS A 291 3.10 -29.51 -20.51
CA LYS A 291 4.12 -30.51 -20.16
C LYS A 291 4.71 -30.36 -18.76
N PRO A 292 5.21 -29.18 -18.31
CA PRO A 292 5.85 -29.09 -17.01
C PRO A 292 4.85 -29.07 -15.84
N ASP A 293 3.63 -28.58 -16.04
CA ASP A 293 2.62 -28.49 -14.98
C ASP A 293 1.94 -29.86 -14.75
N VAL A 294 1.67 -30.60 -15.83
CA VAL A 294 1.17 -31.98 -15.75
C VAL A 294 2.22 -32.89 -15.11
N LEU A 295 3.49 -32.72 -15.44
CA LEU A 295 4.56 -33.51 -14.82
C LEU A 295 4.60 -33.30 -13.30
N VAL A 296 4.56 -32.05 -12.85
CA VAL A 296 4.51 -31.72 -11.40
C VAL A 296 3.28 -32.35 -10.75
N SER A 297 2.10 -32.21 -11.37
CA SER A 297 0.85 -32.82 -10.89
C SER A 297 0.99 -34.35 -10.72
N VAL A 298 1.51 -35.04 -11.74
CA VAL A 298 1.70 -36.49 -11.71
C VAL A 298 2.72 -36.90 -10.65
N THR A 299 3.81 -36.15 -10.48
CA THR A 299 4.79 -36.43 -9.42
C THR A 299 4.17 -36.31 -8.03
N LEU A 300 3.39 -35.26 -7.76
CA LEU A 300 2.68 -35.07 -6.49
C LEU A 300 1.68 -36.20 -6.24
N ILE A 301 0.89 -36.58 -7.25
CA ILE A 301 -0.04 -37.72 -7.17
C ILE A 301 0.71 -39.01 -6.81
N ASN A 302 1.83 -39.29 -7.48
CA ASN A 302 2.64 -40.48 -7.20
C ASN A 302 3.23 -40.47 -5.79
N THR A 303 3.67 -39.30 -5.29
CA THR A 303 4.15 -39.15 -3.92
C THR A 303 3.05 -39.42 -2.89
N VAL A 304 1.84 -38.87 -3.10
CA VAL A 304 0.68 -39.09 -2.23
C VAL A 304 0.21 -40.55 -2.27
N LEU A 305 0.15 -41.16 -3.44
CA LEU A 305 -0.20 -42.58 -3.56
C LEU A 305 0.83 -43.47 -2.87
N SER A 306 2.12 -43.17 -3.04
CA SER A 306 3.19 -43.93 -2.38
C SER A 306 3.11 -43.83 -0.87
N SER A 307 2.82 -42.65 -0.31
CA SER A 307 2.67 -42.50 1.14
C SER A 307 1.47 -43.26 1.69
N VAL A 308 0.34 -43.25 0.99
CA VAL A 308 -0.86 -44.03 1.36
C VAL A 308 -0.56 -45.53 1.35
N ILE A 309 0.09 -46.04 0.30
CA ILE A 309 0.44 -47.46 0.17
C ILE A 309 1.36 -47.90 1.34
N VAL A 310 2.36 -47.10 1.68
CA VAL A 310 3.25 -47.39 2.81
C VAL A 310 2.49 -47.44 4.13
N THR A 311 1.53 -46.53 4.35
CA THR A 311 0.72 -46.55 5.59
C THR A 311 -0.24 -47.74 5.67
N SER A 312 -0.74 -48.26 4.54
CA SER A 312 -1.58 -49.46 4.54
C SER A 312 -0.82 -50.74 4.90
N ASP A 313 0.47 -50.84 4.53
CA ASP A 313 1.31 -52.01 4.83
C ASP A 313 1.80 -52.04 6.30
N LEU A 314 1.77 -50.91 7.01
CA LEU A 314 2.11 -50.82 8.44
C LEU A 314 0.91 -51.09 9.37
N GLY A 315 -0.29 -51.23 8.83
CA GLY A 315 -1.54 -51.47 9.55
C GLY A 315 -2.02 -52.93 9.57
N SER A 316 -1.27 -53.87 8.99
CA SER A 316 -1.58 -55.30 8.94
C SER A 316 -0.66 -56.15 9.82
#